data_AF-A0ABD0P2F0-F1
#
_entry.id   AF-A0ABD0P2F0-F1
#
_cell.length_a   1.000
_cell.length_b   1.000
_cell.length_c   1.000
_cell.angle_alpha   90.00
_cell.angle_beta   90.00
_cell.angle_gamma   90.00
#
_symmetry.space_group_name_H-M   'P 1'
#
loop_
_entity.id
_entity.type
_entity.pdbx_description
1 polymer ?
#
loop_
_entity_poly.entity_id
_entity_poly.type
_entity_poly.pdbx_seq_one_letter_code
_entity_poly.pdbx_strand_id
1 'polypeptide(L)'
;IDEAAAIPLPLVKKLLGPYLVFMASTINGYEGTGRSLSLKLIQQLRQQSADSQQNLSAENRNTSTARLAAARTLHEVTLHESIRYGQRDPVEKWLNDLLCLDCLSVPRIISGCPLPQTCDLYPLKVKRVIQTSC
;
A
#
# COMPACT_ATOMS: atom_id res chain seq x y z
N ILE A 1 -6.36 -3.30 -14.53
CA ILE A 1 -4.90 -3.44 -14.30
C ILE A 1 -4.75 -4.48 -13.22
N ASP A 2 -4.33 -5.67 -13.59
CA ASP A 2 -4.04 -6.73 -12.63
C ASP A 2 -2.59 -6.62 -12.13
N GLU A 3 -2.33 -7.03 -10.90
CA GLU A 3 -1.06 -6.83 -10.19
C GLU A 3 -0.44 -5.43 -10.37
N ALA A 4 -1.25 -4.39 -10.16
CA ALA A 4 -0.85 -3.00 -10.40
C ALA A 4 0.34 -2.55 -9.54
N ALA A 5 0.63 -3.24 -8.44
CA ALA A 5 1.74 -2.96 -7.55
C ALA A 5 3.11 -3.39 -8.09
N ALA A 6 3.13 -4.34 -9.02
CA ALA A 6 4.34 -4.73 -9.74
C ALA A 6 4.76 -3.68 -10.79
N ILE A 7 3.86 -2.76 -11.14
CA ILE A 7 4.10 -1.72 -12.14
C ILE A 7 4.68 -0.47 -11.45
N PRO A 8 5.75 0.13 -12.00
CA PRO A 8 6.29 1.39 -11.48
C PRO A 8 5.21 2.50 -11.39
N LEU A 9 5.14 3.18 -10.25
CA LEU A 9 4.15 4.23 -9.97
C LEU A 9 3.99 5.28 -11.08
N PRO A 10 5.06 5.80 -11.72
CA PRO A 10 4.90 6.78 -12.80
C PRO A 10 4.13 6.22 -14.01
N LEU A 11 4.26 4.92 -14.29
CA LEU A 11 3.55 4.28 -15.39
C LEU A 11 2.09 4.01 -15.02
N VAL A 12 1.83 3.54 -13.80
CA VAL A 12 0.45 3.39 -13.29
C VAL A 12 -0.29 4.73 -13.38
N LYS A 13 0.33 5.84 -13.01
CA LYS A 13 -0.26 7.19 -13.13
C LYS A 13 -0.61 7.58 -14.57
N LYS A 14 0.19 7.17 -15.55
CA LYS A 14 -0.12 7.39 -16.97
C LYS A 14 -1.31 6.55 -17.44
N LEU A 15 -1.48 5.35 -16.89
CA LEU A 15 -2.63 4.47 -17.14
C LEU A 15 -3.91 4.96 -16.45
N LEU A 16 -3.80 5.86 -15.47
CA LEU A 16 -4.92 6.50 -14.78
C LEU A 16 -5.50 7.67 -15.60
N GLY A 17 -5.95 7.40 -16.84
CA GLY A 17 -6.56 8.38 -17.75
C GLY A 17 -8.01 8.79 -17.39
N PRO A 18 -8.69 9.54 -18.29
CA PRO A 18 -10.06 10.09 -18.09
C PRO A 18 -11.17 9.05 -18.31
N TYR A 19 -10.92 7.79 -17.95
CA TYR A 19 -11.84 6.67 -18.12
C TYR A 19 -11.91 5.86 -16.83
N LEU A 20 -12.88 4.95 -16.76
CA LEU A 20 -13.03 4.04 -15.64
C LEU A 20 -11.86 3.05 -15.60
N VAL A 21 -11.18 2.95 -14.45
CA VAL A 21 -10.04 2.06 -14.25
C VAL A 21 -10.30 1.18 -13.05
N PHE A 22 -10.27 -0.13 -13.28
CA PHE A 22 -10.19 -1.13 -12.21
C PHE A 22 -8.74 -1.53 -11.99
N MET A 23 -8.32 -1.58 -10.73
CA MET A 23 -6.98 -2.03 -10.32
C MET A 23 -7.11 -3.14 -9.29
N ALA A 24 -6.33 -4.20 -9.46
CA ALA A 24 -6.16 -5.28 -8.51
C ALA A 24 -4.66 -5.40 -8.16
N SER A 25 -4.38 -5.73 -6.90
CA SER A 25 -3.03 -5.95 -6.38
C SER A 25 -3.10 -6.84 -5.14
N THR A 26 -2.07 -7.65 -4.93
CA THR A 26 -1.95 -8.51 -3.76
C THR A 26 -1.11 -7.84 -2.67
N ILE A 27 -1.60 -7.80 -1.41
CA ILE A 27 -0.87 -7.20 -0.27
C ILE A 27 -0.11 -8.27 0.52
N ASN A 28 -0.77 -9.35 0.91
CA ASN A 28 -0.19 -10.44 1.70
C ASN A 28 0.07 -11.64 0.80
N GLY A 29 1.25 -12.28 0.92
CA GLY A 29 1.62 -13.46 0.15
C GLY A 29 2.97 -13.33 -0.57
N TYR A 30 3.33 -14.36 -1.32
CA TYR A 30 4.64 -14.49 -1.98
C TYR A 30 4.93 -13.40 -3.04
N GLU A 31 3.88 -12.82 -3.64
CA GLU A 31 3.93 -11.69 -4.59
C GLU A 31 3.33 -10.40 -4.01
N GLY A 32 3.18 -10.35 -2.68
CA GLY A 32 2.54 -9.25 -1.94
C GLY A 32 3.31 -7.93 -2.00
N THR A 33 3.27 -7.23 -3.13
CA THR A 33 3.89 -5.91 -3.34
C THR A 33 2.91 -4.74 -3.18
N GLY A 34 1.62 -5.05 -3.03
CA GLY A 34 0.48 -4.13 -2.97
C GLY A 34 0.53 -3.09 -1.88
N ARG A 35 1.27 -3.31 -0.79
CA ARG A 35 1.29 -2.39 0.34
C ARG A 35 1.89 -1.03 0.01
N SER A 36 3.02 -1.04 -0.71
CA SER A 36 3.68 0.20 -1.13
C SER A 36 2.80 1.02 -2.08
N LEU A 37 2.07 0.34 -2.96
CA LEU A 37 1.09 0.94 -3.85
C LEU A 37 -0.07 1.55 -3.06
N SER A 38 -0.67 0.80 -2.13
CA SER A 38 -1.77 1.29 -1.30
C SER A 38 -1.33 2.53 -0.50
N LEU A 39 -0.19 2.47 0.18
CA LEU A 39 0.29 3.61 0.99
C LEU A 39 0.62 4.84 0.15
N LYS A 40 1.24 4.71 -1.04
CA LYS A 40 1.67 5.88 -1.82
C LYS A 40 0.61 6.37 -2.79
N LEU A 41 0.06 5.48 -3.60
CA LEU A 41 -0.86 5.84 -4.68
C LEU A 41 -2.27 6.11 -4.15
N ILE A 42 -2.82 5.24 -3.30
CA ILE A 42 -4.19 5.41 -2.77
C ILE A 42 -4.22 6.63 -1.84
N GLN A 43 -3.19 6.85 -1.01
CA GLN A 43 -3.09 8.08 -0.21
C GLN A 43 -3.05 9.35 -1.07
N GLN A 44 -2.28 9.36 -2.16
CA GLN A 44 -2.25 10.49 -3.09
C GLN A 44 -3.60 10.73 -3.76
N LEU A 45 -4.28 9.67 -4.20
CA LEU A 45 -5.61 9.76 -4.81
C LEU A 45 -6.66 10.24 -3.80
N ARG A 46 -6.60 9.80 -2.54
CA ARG A 46 -7.45 10.29 -1.45
C ARG A 46 -7.27 11.79 -1.21
N GLN A 47 -6.02 12.26 -1.12
CA GLN A 47 -5.74 13.68 -0.94
C GLN A 47 -6.28 14.53 -2.10
N GLN A 48 -6.07 14.08 -3.35
CA GLN A 48 -6.58 14.77 -4.53
C GLN A 48 -8.12 14.81 -4.58
N SER A 49 -8.78 13.75 -4.13
CA SER A 49 -10.25 13.73 -4.03
C SER A 49 -10.79 14.66 -2.95
N ALA A 50 -10.06 14.83 -1.83
CA ALA A 50 -10.44 15.73 -0.74
C ALA A 50 -10.23 17.21 -1.10
N ASP A 51 -9.11 17.56 -1.73
CA ASP A 51 -8.79 18.95 -2.13
C ASP A 51 -9.72 19.47 -3.23
N SER A 52 -10.32 18.58 -4.02
CA SER A 52 -11.24 18.93 -5.12
C SER A 52 -12.63 19.36 -4.61
N GLN A 53 -13.04 18.97 -3.40
CA GLN A 53 -14.33 19.36 -2.82
C GLN A 53 -14.33 20.78 -2.22
N GLN A 54 -13.15 21.37 -1.95
CA GLN A 54 -13.05 22.71 -1.34
C GLN A 54 -12.95 23.87 -2.36
N ASN A 55 -12.59 23.60 -3.63
CA ASN A 55 -12.37 24.63 -4.65
C ASN A 55 -13.56 24.80 -5.63
N LEU A 56 -14.79 24.74 -5.14
CA LEU A 56 -16.00 25.05 -5.94
C LEU A 56 -16.27 26.57 -6.08
N SER A 57 -15.34 27.42 -5.66
CA SER A 57 -15.41 28.87 -5.90
C SER A 57 -14.22 29.38 -6.71
N ALA A 58 -14.54 29.92 -7.87
CA ALA A 58 -13.78 30.88 -8.67
C ALA A 58 -12.63 30.35 -9.57
N GLU A 59 -12.98 30.36 -10.87
CA GLU A 59 -12.20 30.89 -11.99
C GLU A 59 -10.99 30.14 -12.56
N ASN A 60 -11.20 29.69 -13.81
CA ASN A 60 -10.23 29.63 -14.90
C ASN A 60 -9.16 28.51 -14.85
N ARG A 61 -9.56 27.28 -15.16
CA ARG A 61 -8.63 26.23 -15.65
C ARG A 61 -9.11 25.70 -17.00
N ASN A 62 -8.39 26.10 -18.06
CA ASN A 62 -8.61 25.76 -19.47
C ASN A 62 -8.01 24.41 -19.91
N THR A 63 -7.74 23.49 -18.97
CA THR A 63 -7.29 22.14 -19.30
C THR A 63 -8.38 21.12 -18.95
N SER A 64 -8.97 20.52 -19.99
CA SER A 64 -10.01 19.48 -19.90
C SER A 64 -9.59 18.28 -19.04
N THR A 65 -8.30 17.96 -19.00
CA THR A 65 -7.70 16.92 -18.15
C THR A 65 -7.74 17.24 -16.65
N ALA A 66 -7.71 18.52 -16.24
CA ALA A 66 -7.76 18.90 -14.82
C ALA A 66 -9.17 18.78 -14.24
N ARG A 67 -10.22 19.00 -15.06
CA ARG A 67 -11.63 18.86 -14.63
C ARG A 67 -12.01 17.39 -14.40
N LEU A 68 -11.51 16.49 -15.24
CA LEU A 68 -11.72 15.03 -15.09
C LEU A 68 -10.96 14.44 -13.89
N ALA A 69 -9.78 14.98 -13.58
CA ALA A 69 -9.06 14.62 -12.35
C ALA A 69 -9.81 15.05 -11.08
N ALA A 70 -10.48 16.22 -11.10
CA ALA A 70 -11.28 16.72 -9.99
C ALA A 70 -12.59 15.95 -9.74
N ALA A 71 -13.09 15.21 -10.75
CA ALA A 71 -14.31 14.40 -10.65
C ALA A 71 -14.05 12.92 -10.35
N ARG A 72 -12.79 12.51 -10.12
CA ARG A 72 -12.45 11.10 -9.97
C ARG A 72 -12.85 10.59 -8.59
N THR A 73 -13.82 9.68 -8.54
CA THR A 73 -14.17 8.94 -7.34
C THR A 73 -13.26 7.72 -7.18
N LEU A 74 -12.67 7.57 -5.99
CA LEU A 74 -11.88 6.40 -5.62
C LEU A 74 -12.77 5.48 -4.78
N HIS A 75 -12.88 4.22 -5.16
CA HIS A 75 -13.53 3.18 -4.36
C HIS A 75 -12.52 2.08 -4.09
N GLU A 76 -12.32 1.76 -2.82
CA GLU A 76 -11.38 0.73 -2.38
C GLU A 76 -12.17 -0.44 -1.81
N VAL A 77 -11.84 -1.64 -2.28
CA VAL A 77 -12.42 -2.90 -1.84
C VAL A 77 -11.28 -3.82 -1.47
N THR A 78 -11.35 -4.44 -0.30
CA THR A 78 -10.37 -5.39 0.20
C THR A 78 -10.98 -6.79 0.29
N LEU A 79 -10.24 -7.78 -0.20
CA LEU A 79 -10.59 -9.19 -0.11
C LEU A 79 -9.66 -9.84 0.92
N HIS A 80 -10.23 -10.47 1.93
CA HIS A 80 -9.50 -11.09 3.04
C HIS A 80 -9.88 -12.56 3.25
N GLU A 81 -11.08 -12.96 2.83
CA GLU A 81 -11.53 -14.34 2.93
C GLU A 81 -10.94 -15.17 1.78
N SER A 82 -10.30 -16.28 2.14
CA SER A 82 -9.78 -17.24 1.19
C SER A 82 -10.90 -18.10 0.62
N ILE A 83 -10.77 -18.48 -0.65
CA ILE A 83 -11.65 -19.45 -1.30
C ILE A 83 -11.14 -20.91 -1.18
N ARG A 84 -9.88 -21.11 -0.82
CA ARG A 84 -9.22 -22.43 -0.85
C ARG A 84 -9.22 -23.13 0.50
N TYR A 85 -9.12 -22.36 1.57
CA TYR A 85 -9.09 -22.81 2.96
C TYR A 85 -10.05 -21.98 3.82
N GLY A 86 -10.44 -22.54 4.96
CA GLY A 86 -11.36 -21.89 5.88
C GLY A 86 -10.74 -20.66 6.54
N GLN A 87 -11.60 -19.80 7.10
CA GLN A 87 -11.12 -18.68 7.89
C GLN A 87 -10.31 -19.16 9.11
N ARG A 88 -9.19 -18.50 9.38
CA ARG A 88 -8.27 -18.79 10.52
C ARG A 88 -7.63 -20.18 10.43
N ASP A 89 -7.15 -20.57 9.25
CA ASP A 89 -6.41 -21.82 9.07
C ASP A 89 -5.08 -21.77 9.88
N PRO A 90 -4.82 -22.74 10.78
CA PRO A 90 -3.59 -22.77 11.56
C PRO A 90 -2.33 -22.98 10.70
N VAL A 91 -2.43 -23.67 9.56
CA VAL A 91 -1.31 -23.90 8.63
C VAL A 91 -0.97 -22.61 7.90
N GLU A 92 -1.99 -21.87 7.44
CA GLU A 92 -1.81 -20.55 6.84
C GLU A 92 -1.13 -19.60 7.82
N LYS A 93 -1.60 -19.56 9.07
CA LYS A 93 -1.00 -18.72 10.10
C LYS A 93 0.46 -19.07 10.34
N TRP A 94 0.76 -20.35 10.56
CA TRP A 94 2.13 -20.82 10.77
C TRP A 94 3.05 -20.47 9.59
N LEU A 95 2.56 -20.60 8.35
CA LEU A 95 3.33 -20.27 7.16
C LEU A 95 3.61 -18.76 7.06
N ASN A 96 2.61 -17.92 7.34
CA ASN A 96 2.77 -16.47 7.35
C ASN A 96 3.76 -16.02 8.44
N ASP A 97 3.73 -16.64 9.62
CA ASP A 97 4.65 -16.38 10.72
C ASP A 97 6.09 -16.83 10.35
N LEU A 98 6.24 -18.03 9.78
CA LEU A 98 7.54 -18.59 9.37
C LEU A 98 8.21 -17.75 8.27
N LEU A 99 7.44 -17.30 7.29
CA LEU A 99 7.93 -16.52 6.15
C LEU A 99 7.92 -15.01 6.41
N CYS A 100 7.49 -14.56 7.59
CA CYS A 100 7.37 -13.16 7.97
C CYS A 100 6.57 -12.32 6.95
N LEU A 101 5.51 -12.90 6.38
CA LEU A 101 4.69 -12.24 5.35
C LEU A 101 3.77 -11.17 5.94
N ASP A 102 3.52 -11.25 7.25
CA ASP A 102 2.61 -10.36 7.94
C ASP A 102 3.32 -9.06 8.34
N CYS A 103 3.33 -8.09 7.44
CA CYS A 103 4.04 -6.82 7.63
C CYS A 103 3.19 -5.77 8.37
N LEU A 104 1.92 -6.02 8.63
CA LEU A 104 0.95 -5.03 9.15
C LEU A 104 1.18 -4.66 10.62
N SER A 105 1.90 -5.50 11.37
CA SER A 105 2.22 -5.33 12.79
C SER A 105 3.39 -4.36 13.02
N VAL A 106 3.25 -3.10 12.59
CA VAL A 106 4.23 -2.07 12.97
C VAL A 106 3.88 -1.56 14.38
N PRO A 107 4.70 -1.84 15.41
CA PRO A 107 4.46 -1.27 16.73
C PRO A 107 4.53 0.25 16.63
N ARG A 108 3.52 0.94 17.17
CA ARG A 108 3.55 2.40 17.24
C ARG A 108 4.69 2.80 18.16
N ILE A 109 5.71 3.44 17.60
CA ILE A 109 6.82 4.01 18.36
C ILE A 109 6.29 5.29 19.02
N ILE A 110 5.90 5.20 20.30
CA ILE A 110 5.30 6.32 21.07
C ILE A 110 6.39 7.32 21.49
N SER A 111 7.58 6.82 21.83
CA SER A 111 8.79 7.61 22.08
C SER A 111 9.54 7.77 20.77
N GLY A 112 9.38 8.91 20.08
CA GLY A 112 9.96 9.15 18.75
C GLY A 112 11.41 8.69 18.58
N CYS A 113 11.80 8.36 17.35
CA CYS A 113 13.14 7.85 17.06
C CYS A 113 14.21 8.90 17.38
N PRO A 114 15.35 8.49 17.99
CA PRO A 114 16.46 9.40 18.25
C PRO A 114 17.11 9.88 16.94
N LEU A 115 17.94 10.92 17.03
CA LEU A 115 18.66 11.48 15.88
C LEU A 115 19.55 10.40 15.24
N PRO A 116 19.69 10.35 13.90
CA PRO A 116 20.53 9.36 13.23
C PRO A 116 22.00 9.37 13.71
N GLN A 117 22.47 10.52 14.21
CA GLN A 117 23.83 10.69 14.74
C GLN A 117 24.06 9.97 16.07
N THR A 118 22.99 9.63 16.80
CA THR A 118 23.05 8.87 18.06
C THR A 118 22.77 7.37 17.86
N CYS A 119 22.68 6.90 16.61
CA CYS A 119 22.36 5.52 16.27
C CYS A 119 23.60 4.79 15.77
N ASP A 120 23.92 3.66 16.41
CA ASP A 120 24.99 2.76 16.00
C ASP A 120 24.46 1.55 15.22
N LEU A 121 25.24 1.07 14.25
CA LEU A 121 24.95 -0.16 13.51
C LEU A 121 25.57 -1.36 14.22
N TYR A 122 24.74 -2.38 14.51
CA TYR A 122 25.19 -3.62 15.13
C TYR A 122 25.28 -4.76 14.11
N PRO A 123 26.40 -5.49 14.03
CA PRO A 123 26.50 -6.67 13.17
C PRO A 123 25.62 -7.80 13.71
N LEU A 124 24.68 -8.28 12.90
CA LEU A 124 23.78 -9.38 13.25
C LEU A 124 24.34 -10.71 12.75
N LYS A 125 24.37 -11.71 13.65
CA LYS A 125 24.68 -13.09 13.29
C LYS A 125 23.41 -13.80 12.87
N VAL A 126 23.15 -13.86 11.56
CA VAL A 126 21.92 -14.44 10.97
C VAL A 126 21.58 -15.82 11.54
N LYS A 127 22.56 -16.71 11.68
CA LYS A 127 22.34 -18.05 12.27
C LYS A 127 21.73 -17.99 13.68
N ARG A 128 22.17 -17.04 14.52
CA ARG A 128 21.64 -16.88 15.87
C ARG A 128 20.21 -16.34 15.86
N VAL A 129 19.92 -15.38 14.96
CA VAL A 129 18.60 -14.75 14.85
C VAL A 129 17.54 -15.75 14.40
N ILE A 130 17.86 -16.59 13.41
CA ILE A 130 16.92 -17.61 12.91
C ILE A 130 16.68 -18.70 13.96
N GLN A 131 17.71 -19.07 14.72
CA GLN A 131 17.65 -20.16 15.70
C GLN A 131 16.91 -19.80 16.99
N THR A 132 16.71 -18.51 17.27
CA THR A 132 15.85 -18.03 18.38
C THR A 132 14.37 -17.95 18.01
N SER A 133 14.01 -18.14 16.73
CA SER A 133 12.63 -18.01 16.23
C SER A 133 11.93 -19.34 15.95
N CYS A 134 12.63 -20.47 16.06
CA CYS A 134 12.07 -21.84 16.03
C CYS A 134 12.10 -22.43 17.45
#